data_AF-A0A7S3G2R9-F1
#
_entry.id   AF-A0A7S3G2R9-F1
#
_cell.length_a   1.000
_cell.length_b   1.000
_cell.length_c   1.000
_cell.angle_alpha   90.00
_cell.angle_beta   90.00
_cell.angle_gamma   90.00
#
_symmetry.space_group_name_H-M   'P 1'
#
loop_
_entity.id
_entity.type
_entity.pdbx_description
1 polymer ?
#
loop_
_entity_poly.entity_id
_entity_poly.type
_entity_poly.pdbx_seq_one_letter_code
_entity_poly.pdbx_strand_id
1 'polypeptide(L)'
;MMKSVIAVALVASASAFVPAQNARMPTKLNFEYGEFDDKLWDHDAKKEVYNKWDPASPRGSRNFNPFETFKGNSPDASGIYPGEARYKDPKRGDVSYAIMMVEKADIDDMTANPKA
;
A
#
# COMPACT_ATOMS: atom_id res chain seq x y z
N MET A 1 44.07 -42.98 -37.49
CA MET A 1 43.59 -42.64 -36.14
C MET A 1 43.44 -41.13 -36.00
N MET A 2 42.50 -40.50 -36.75
CA MET A 2 42.46 -39.02 -36.90
C MET A 2 41.13 -38.51 -37.49
N LYS A 3 40.02 -39.22 -37.25
CA LYS A 3 38.68 -38.82 -37.76
C LYS A 3 37.66 -38.58 -36.64
N SER A 4 37.89 -39.11 -35.45
CA SER A 4 36.95 -39.01 -34.32
C SER A 4 37.15 -37.78 -33.43
N VAL A 5 38.23 -37.01 -33.62
CA VAL A 5 38.56 -35.86 -32.75
C VAL A 5 37.85 -34.57 -33.20
N ILE A 6 37.52 -34.45 -34.49
CA ILE A 6 36.93 -33.22 -35.06
C ILE A 6 35.44 -33.08 -34.67
N ALA A 7 34.73 -34.20 -34.50
CA ALA A 7 33.30 -34.17 -34.17
C ALA A 7 33.00 -33.67 -32.74
N VAL A 8 33.95 -33.79 -31.81
CA VAL A 8 33.75 -33.37 -30.41
C VAL A 8 33.93 -31.85 -30.24
N ALA A 9 34.76 -31.21 -31.07
CA ALA A 9 35.03 -29.78 -30.97
C ALA A 9 33.87 -28.89 -31.44
N LEU A 10 32.96 -29.41 -32.28
CA LEU A 10 31.85 -28.64 -32.86
C LEU A 10 30.61 -28.61 -31.98
N VAL A 11 30.49 -29.53 -31.02
CA VAL A 11 29.36 -29.58 -30.06
C VAL A 11 29.58 -28.64 -28.87
N ALA A 12 30.82 -28.27 -28.56
CA ALA A 12 31.17 -27.46 -27.39
C ALA A 12 30.94 -25.94 -27.55
N SER A 13 30.71 -25.44 -28.77
CA SER A 13 30.62 -24.01 -29.08
C SER A 13 29.19 -23.44 -29.11
N ALA A 14 28.15 -24.26 -28.90
CA ALA A 14 26.76 -23.82 -28.97
C ALA A 14 26.22 -23.16 -27.68
N SER A 15 26.96 -23.20 -26.57
CA SER A 15 26.47 -22.72 -25.26
C SER A 15 26.62 -21.21 -25.04
N ALA A 16 27.34 -20.49 -25.91
CA ALA A 16 27.63 -19.05 -25.73
C ALA A 16 26.54 -18.10 -26.25
N PHE A 17 25.53 -18.62 -26.95
CA PHE A 17 24.42 -17.84 -27.52
C PHE A 17 23.04 -18.23 -26.98
N VAL A 18 22.98 -19.03 -25.90
CA VAL A 18 21.71 -19.27 -25.24
C VAL A 18 21.30 -17.97 -24.54
N PRO A 19 20.16 -17.36 -24.90
CA PRO A 19 19.68 -16.19 -24.16
C PRO A 19 19.56 -16.61 -22.70
N ALA A 20 20.28 -15.93 -21.80
CA ALA A 20 20.07 -16.11 -20.39
C ALA A 20 18.60 -15.78 -20.14
N GLN A 21 17.79 -16.82 -19.95
CA GLN A 21 16.38 -16.70 -19.71
C GLN A 21 16.25 -16.14 -18.30
N ASN A 22 16.38 -14.82 -18.16
CA ASN A 22 16.04 -14.09 -16.96
C ASN A 22 14.53 -14.20 -16.80
N ALA A 23 14.09 -15.34 -16.27
CA ALA A 23 12.74 -15.56 -15.82
C ALA A 23 12.51 -14.56 -14.69
N ARG A 24 11.96 -13.39 -15.05
CA ARG A 24 11.41 -12.47 -14.07
C ARG A 24 10.26 -13.22 -13.41
N MET A 25 10.54 -13.83 -12.26
CA MET A 25 9.51 -14.45 -11.42
C MET A 25 8.53 -13.34 -11.05
N PRO A 26 7.25 -13.39 -11.48
CA PRO A 26 6.28 -12.41 -11.03
C PRO A 26 6.04 -12.65 -9.54
N THR A 27 6.62 -11.80 -8.69
CA THR A 27 6.26 -11.75 -7.28
C THR A 27 4.87 -11.13 -7.20
N LYS A 28 3.84 -11.97 -7.09
CA LYS A 28 2.49 -11.49 -6.78
C LYS A 28 2.50 -10.95 -5.34
N LEU A 29 2.64 -9.65 -5.19
CA LEU A 29 2.40 -8.97 -3.92
C LEU A 29 0.88 -9.03 -3.67
N ASN A 30 0.44 -9.95 -2.82
CA ASN A 30 -0.94 -9.99 -2.34
C ASN A 30 -1.16 -8.74 -1.46
N PHE A 31 -1.65 -7.68 -2.07
CA PHE A 31 -2.06 -6.47 -1.37
C PHE A 31 -3.46 -6.68 -0.79
N GLU A 32 -3.61 -6.40 0.50
CA GLU A 32 -4.90 -6.39 1.17
C GLU A 32 -5.35 -4.94 1.38
N TYR A 33 -6.58 -4.63 1.00
CA TYR A 33 -7.17 -3.31 1.25
C TYR A 33 -7.63 -3.17 2.71
N GLY A 34 -7.82 -1.94 3.16
CA GLY A 34 -8.27 -1.63 4.51
C GLY A 34 -9.71 -2.07 4.79
N GLU A 35 -10.09 -2.05 6.06
CA GLU A 35 -11.39 -2.55 6.55
C GLU A 35 -12.61 -1.81 5.95
N PHE A 36 -12.42 -0.52 5.64
CA PHE A 36 -13.44 0.37 5.09
C PHE A 36 -13.29 0.58 3.58
N ASP A 37 -12.50 -0.25 2.89
CA ASP A 37 -12.41 -0.21 1.43
C ASP A 37 -13.79 -0.46 0.80
N ASP A 38 -14.13 0.34 -0.21
CA ASP A 38 -15.43 0.39 -0.89
C ASP A 38 -16.66 0.64 0.02
N LYS A 39 -16.46 0.94 1.32
CA LYS A 39 -17.49 1.32 2.30
C LYS A 39 -17.52 2.84 2.51
N LEU A 40 -18.47 3.29 3.33
CA LEU A 40 -18.55 4.69 3.76
C LEU A 40 -17.32 5.02 4.60
N TRP A 41 -16.65 6.12 4.25
CA TRP A 41 -15.47 6.65 4.92
C TRP A 41 -15.82 8.00 5.56
N ASP A 42 -16.63 7.92 6.61
CA ASP A 42 -17.04 9.03 7.46
C ASP A 42 -16.12 9.15 8.69
N HIS A 43 -16.41 10.14 9.54
CA HIS A 43 -15.60 10.39 10.74
C HIS A 43 -15.67 9.25 11.76
N ASP A 44 -16.79 8.54 11.84
CA ASP A 44 -16.92 7.39 12.74
C ASP A 44 -16.05 6.21 12.28
N ALA A 45 -16.02 5.91 10.98
CA ALA A 45 -15.10 4.92 10.41
C ALA A 45 -13.63 5.30 10.66
N LYS A 46 -13.28 6.58 10.51
CA LYS A 46 -11.92 7.07 10.82
C LYS A 46 -11.59 6.94 12.30
N LYS A 47 -12.50 7.25 13.22
CA LYS A 47 -12.30 7.03 14.66
C LYS A 47 -12.10 5.56 14.98
N GLU A 48 -12.81 4.65 14.33
CA GLU A 48 -12.63 3.21 14.54
C GLU A 48 -11.24 2.75 14.10
N VAL A 49 -10.78 3.17 12.91
CA VAL A 49 -9.43 2.86 12.43
C VAL A 49 -8.37 3.50 13.32
N TYR A 50 -8.55 4.76 13.75
CA TYR A 50 -7.64 5.42 14.69
C TYR A 50 -7.59 4.71 16.05
N ASN A 51 -8.70 4.19 16.56
CA ASN A 51 -8.74 3.44 17.81
C ASN A 51 -8.00 2.11 17.71
N LYS A 52 -8.04 1.44 16.55
CA LYS A 52 -7.29 0.21 16.24
C LYS A 52 -5.82 0.47 15.91
N TRP A 53 -5.48 1.69 15.46
CA TRP A 53 -4.12 2.06 15.08
C TRP A 53 -3.16 1.98 16.28
N ASP A 54 -2.03 1.32 16.01
CA ASP A 54 -0.86 1.19 16.88
C ASP A 54 0.33 1.93 16.24
N PRO A 55 0.80 3.05 16.83
CA PRO A 55 1.94 3.81 16.31
C PRO A 55 3.27 3.06 16.40
N ALA A 56 3.41 2.05 17.26
CA ALA A 56 4.64 1.27 17.41
C ALA A 56 4.79 0.21 16.31
N SER A 57 3.68 -0.18 15.67
CA SER A 57 3.66 -1.17 14.60
C SER A 57 3.93 -0.52 13.22
N PRO A 58 4.54 -1.24 12.26
CA PRO A 58 4.75 -0.74 10.91
C PRO A 58 3.46 -0.27 10.25
N ARG A 59 3.56 0.79 9.44
CA ARG A 59 2.42 1.26 8.65
C ARG A 59 2.00 0.19 7.64
N GLY A 60 0.70 -0.04 7.53
CA GLY A 60 0.11 -0.87 6.49
C GLY A 60 -1.36 -0.56 6.28
N SER A 61 -2.01 -1.28 5.36
CA SER A 61 -3.43 -1.07 5.05
C SER A 61 -4.39 -1.33 6.20
N ARG A 62 -3.93 -2.03 7.24
CA ARG A 62 -4.66 -2.27 8.49
C ARG A 62 -4.11 -1.54 9.72
N ASN A 63 -2.98 -0.85 9.58
CA ASN A 63 -2.36 -0.12 10.68
C ASN A 63 -1.85 1.22 10.17
N PHE A 64 -2.71 2.24 10.23
CA PHE A 64 -2.39 3.59 9.82
C PHE A 64 -3.22 4.58 10.61
N ASN A 65 -2.71 5.80 10.75
CA ASN A 65 -3.49 6.90 11.28
C ASN A 65 -4.34 7.48 10.12
N PRO A 66 -5.68 7.57 10.25
CA PRO A 66 -6.54 8.16 9.21
C PRO A 66 -6.60 9.70 9.26
N PHE A 67 -6.08 10.33 10.32
CA PHE A 67 -6.10 11.78 10.54
C PHE A 67 -4.77 12.47 10.24
N GLU A 68 -3.71 11.72 9.96
CA GLU A 68 -2.46 12.31 9.45
C GLU A 68 -2.67 12.86 8.03
N THR A 69 -1.83 13.83 7.68
CA THR A 69 -1.83 14.45 6.37
C THR A 69 -0.46 14.33 5.73
N PHE A 70 -0.42 14.00 4.45
CA PHE A 70 0.77 14.10 3.62
C PHE A 70 0.49 15.07 2.49
N LYS A 71 1.30 16.14 2.38
CA LYS A 71 1.10 17.22 1.41
C LYS A 71 -0.31 17.86 1.47
N GLY A 72 -0.89 17.92 2.67
CA GLY A 72 -2.21 18.50 2.91
C GLY A 72 -3.40 17.56 2.64
N ASN A 73 -3.17 16.32 2.23
CA ASN A 73 -4.21 15.34 1.99
C ASN A 73 -4.18 14.21 3.02
N SER A 74 -5.35 13.74 3.44
CA SER A 74 -5.51 12.53 4.25
C SER A 74 -5.44 11.27 3.37
N PRO A 75 -5.05 10.12 3.94
CA PRO A 75 -5.06 8.85 3.23
C PRO A 75 -6.49 8.34 2.97
N ASP A 76 -6.62 7.39 2.05
CA ASP A 76 -7.85 6.63 1.82
C ASP A 76 -8.16 5.63 2.96
N ALA A 77 -9.24 4.86 2.80
CA ALA A 77 -9.67 3.82 3.75
C ALA A 77 -8.67 2.65 3.88
N SER A 78 -7.61 2.62 3.07
CA SER A 78 -6.52 1.65 3.09
C SER A 78 -5.17 2.29 3.47
N GLY A 79 -5.16 3.53 3.97
CA GLY A 79 -3.93 4.20 4.39
C GLY A 79 -3.04 4.69 3.25
N ILE A 80 -3.55 4.74 2.02
CA ILE A 80 -2.81 5.13 0.81
C ILE A 80 -3.08 6.59 0.51
N TYR A 81 -2.06 7.36 0.16
CA TYR A 81 -2.22 8.77 -0.17
C TYR A 81 -2.61 9.00 -1.63
N PRO A 82 -3.32 10.10 -1.94
CA PRO A 82 -3.60 10.48 -3.32
C PRO A 82 -2.32 10.55 -4.16
N GLY A 83 -2.30 9.83 -5.28
CA GLY A 83 -1.16 9.74 -6.20
C GLY A 83 -0.22 8.56 -5.95
N GLU A 84 -0.41 7.79 -4.88
CA GLU A 84 0.29 6.52 -4.67
C GLU A 84 -0.40 5.37 -5.41
N ALA A 85 0.33 4.27 -5.62
CA ALA A 85 -0.22 3.09 -6.27
C ALA A 85 -1.36 2.49 -5.44
N ARG A 86 -2.47 2.13 -6.11
CA ARG A 86 -3.67 1.49 -5.52
C ARG A 86 -4.53 2.42 -4.67
N TYR A 87 -4.27 3.72 -4.67
CA TYR A 87 -5.15 4.71 -4.06
C TYR A 87 -6.57 4.60 -4.64
N LYS A 88 -7.57 4.60 -3.76
CA LYS A 88 -8.99 4.65 -4.13
C LYS A 88 -9.65 5.85 -3.47
N ASP A 89 -10.41 6.61 -4.27
CA ASP A 89 -11.22 7.70 -3.72
C ASP A 89 -12.30 7.14 -2.78
N PRO A 90 -12.31 7.52 -1.49
CA PRO A 90 -13.28 6.99 -0.54
C PRO A 90 -14.70 7.49 -0.81
N LYS A 91 -15.71 6.67 -0.50
CA LYS A 91 -17.10 7.12 -0.44
C LYS A 91 -17.26 8.00 0.79
N ARG A 92 -17.32 9.32 0.59
CA ARG A 92 -17.43 10.28 1.69
C ARG A 92 -18.85 10.32 2.26
N GLY A 93 -18.94 10.54 3.57
CA GLY A 93 -20.18 10.84 4.27
C GLY A 93 -20.72 12.24 3.94
N ASP A 94 -21.85 12.58 4.57
CA ASP A 94 -22.41 13.91 4.49
C ASP A 94 -21.52 14.93 5.21
N VAL A 95 -21.51 16.16 4.72
CA VAL A 95 -20.66 17.24 5.23
C VAL A 95 -21.53 18.47 5.46
N SER A 96 -21.68 18.85 6.73
CA SER A 96 -22.34 20.09 7.13
C SER A 96 -21.48 20.87 8.11
N TYR A 97 -21.71 22.18 8.23
CA TYR A 97 -20.94 23.03 9.16
C TYR A 97 -21.03 22.53 10.62
N ALA A 98 -22.21 22.06 11.03
CA ALA A 98 -22.40 21.49 12.35
C ALA A 98 -21.54 20.23 12.55
N ILE A 99 -21.49 19.35 11.55
CA ILE A 99 -20.65 18.14 11.58
C ILE A 99 -19.17 18.53 11.63
N MET A 100 -18.72 19.47 10.80
CA MET A 100 -17.32 19.93 10.79
C MET A 100 -16.85 20.47 12.15
N MET A 101 -17.71 21.18 12.90
CA MET A 101 -17.36 21.69 14.23
C MET A 101 -17.19 20.57 15.25
N VAL A 102 -18.01 19.51 15.16
CA VAL A 102 -17.88 18.32 16.02
C VAL A 102 -16.61 17.54 15.67
N GLU A 103 -16.39 17.27 14.38
CA GLU A 103 -15.18 16.59 13.90
C GLU A 103 -13.91 17.34 14.28
N LYS A 104 -13.94 18.68 14.22
CA LYS A 104 -12.82 19.52 14.62
C LYS A 104 -12.49 19.38 16.11
N ALA A 105 -13.50 19.34 16.98
CA ALA A 105 -13.28 19.13 18.41
C ALA A 105 -12.60 17.77 18.67
N ASP A 106 -13.08 16.70 18.04
CA ASP A 106 -12.47 15.37 18.15
C ASP A 106 -11.01 15.37 17.68
N ILE A 107 -10.71 16.02 16.55
CA ILE A 107 -9.35 16.10 16.00
C ILE A 107 -8.44 16.94 16.89
N ASP A 108 -8.93 18.07 17.41
CA ASP A 108 -8.16 18.94 18.31
C ASP A 108 -7.82 18.17 19.60
N ASP A 109 -8.75 17.36 20.13
CA ASP A 109 -8.53 16.48 21.30
C ASP A 109 -7.52 15.37 21.02
N MET A 110 -7.57 14.73 19.85
CA MET A 110 -6.58 13.74 19.41
C MET A 110 -5.19 14.34 19.19
N THR A 111 -5.14 15.59 18.71
CA THR A 111 -3.88 16.31 18.50
C THR A 111 -3.26 16.72 19.83
N ALA A 112 -4.09 17.08 20.81
CA ALA A 112 -3.65 17.35 22.17
C ALA A 112 -3.18 16.08 22.90
N ASN A 113 -3.76 14.92 22.58
CA ASN A 113 -3.47 13.63 23.20
C ASN A 113 -3.12 12.56 22.15
N PRO A 114 -1.97 12.70 21.44
CA PRO A 114 -1.58 11.75 20.42
C PRO A 114 -1.27 10.39 21.05
N LYS A 115 -1.68 9.31 20.37
CA LYS A 115 -1.23 7.95 20.72
C LYS A 115 0.30 7.85 20.59
N ALA A 116 0.92 7.25 21.60
CA ALA A 116 2.38 7.05 21.72
C ALA A 116 2.82 5.66 21.24
#